data_AF-A0A538GUZ3-F1
#
_entry.id   AF-A0A538GUZ3-F1
#
_cell.length_a   1.000
_cell.length_b   1.000
_cell.length_c   1.000
_cell.angle_alpha   90.00
_cell.angle_beta   90.00
_cell.angle_gamma   90.00
#
_symmetry.space_group_name_H-M   'P 1'
#
loop_
_entity.id
_entity.type
_entity.pdbx_description
1 polymer ?
#
loop_
_entity_poly.entity_id
_entity_poly.type
_entity_poly.pdbx_seq_one_letter_code
_entity_poly.pdbx_strand_id
1 'polypeptide(L)'
;MEETPPQPIVYSLQFRGRITSLSSRVLEQRASAPSQILITTVDANGLAGHVQPGEGEEALLVSRLALADDGSFDQSGTIEFAPGHVLAFRSVGPARLGRSPDPHLRHGAAVWEVEGGEGQFRGAQGRITSNFFISDTNELTDNHFGLIFVARAAATHAPKARTRAPLRRQGIRETWAQFRRSSAFEDLLAECALWTAPWTGFQPYQDHDCAEEFAVGAVWRDFPYYDSP
;
A
#
# COMPACT_ATOMS: atom_id res chain seq x y z
N MET A 1 -8.26 5.02 37.32
CA MET A 1 -8.03 5.79 36.09
C MET A 1 -8.78 5.06 35.00
N GLU A 2 -9.74 5.72 34.38
CA GLU A 2 -10.50 5.15 33.27
C GLU A 2 -9.61 5.21 32.02
N GLU A 3 -9.09 4.06 31.58
CA GLU A 3 -8.31 3.99 30.35
C GLU A 3 -9.20 4.39 29.19
N THR A 4 -8.81 5.46 28.50
CA THR A 4 -9.53 5.90 27.30
C THR A 4 -9.38 4.82 26.22
N PRO A 5 -10.48 4.30 25.65
CA PRO A 5 -10.39 3.20 24.71
C PRO A 5 -9.58 3.59 23.47
N PRO A 6 -8.75 2.66 22.95
CA PRO A 6 -7.95 2.91 21.76
C PRO A 6 -8.86 3.19 20.55
N GLN A 7 -8.32 3.90 19.57
CA GLN A 7 -9.03 4.33 18.36
C GLN A 7 -8.48 3.60 17.14
N PRO A 8 -9.35 3.11 16.25
CA PRO A 8 -8.91 2.44 15.03
C PRO A 8 -8.46 3.45 13.97
N ILE A 9 -7.39 3.12 13.29
CA ILE A 9 -6.92 3.71 12.03
C ILE A 9 -6.96 2.59 10.99
N VAL A 10 -7.65 2.86 9.88
CA VAL A 10 -7.68 1.97 8.72
C VAL A 10 -6.93 2.63 7.58
N TYR A 11 -6.10 1.86 6.88
CA TYR A 11 -5.46 2.33 5.66
C TYR A 11 -5.43 1.24 4.59
N SER A 12 -5.32 1.68 3.33
CA SER A 12 -4.92 0.83 2.22
C SER A 12 -3.86 1.56 1.39
N LEU A 13 -2.67 0.96 1.31
CA LEU A 13 -1.50 1.50 0.62
C LEU A 13 -0.95 0.47 -0.36
N GLN A 14 -0.54 0.90 -1.55
CA GLN A 14 0.19 0.07 -2.50
C GLN A 14 1.67 0.46 -2.45
N PHE A 15 2.48 -0.39 -1.84
CA PHE A 15 3.92 -0.23 -1.78
C PHE A 15 4.55 -0.73 -3.06
N ARG A 16 5.47 0.06 -3.62
CA ARG A 16 6.28 -0.29 -4.79
C ARG A 16 7.74 -0.23 -4.42
N GLY A 17 8.50 -1.23 -4.82
CA GLY A 17 9.88 -1.34 -4.39
C GLY A 17 10.62 -2.53 -4.96
N ARG A 18 11.63 -2.98 -4.22
CA ARG A 18 12.48 -4.09 -4.62
C ARG A 18 12.82 -5.00 -3.46
N ILE A 19 13.11 -6.25 -3.80
CA ILE A 19 13.66 -7.24 -2.88
C ILE A 19 15.11 -7.52 -3.27
N THR A 20 16.00 -7.48 -2.30
CA THR A 20 17.42 -7.75 -2.48
C THR A 20 17.87 -8.89 -1.58
N SER A 21 18.81 -9.71 -2.06
CA SER A 21 19.41 -10.77 -1.24
C SER A 21 20.47 -10.15 -0.33
N LEU A 22 20.36 -10.38 0.99
CA LEU A 22 21.45 -10.10 1.93
C LEU A 22 22.33 -11.34 2.14
N SER A 23 21.72 -12.52 2.08
CA SER A 23 22.39 -13.83 2.06
C SER A 23 21.52 -14.84 1.32
N SER A 24 21.88 -16.12 1.34
CA SER A 24 21.07 -17.19 0.74
C SER A 24 19.73 -17.43 1.43
N ARG A 25 19.56 -17.03 2.69
CA ARG A 25 18.32 -17.23 3.47
C ARG A 25 17.71 -15.94 4.01
N VAL A 26 18.31 -14.79 3.72
CA VAL A 26 17.83 -13.50 4.23
C VAL A 26 17.72 -12.53 3.08
N LEU A 27 16.52 -11.96 2.94
CA LEU A 27 16.22 -10.93 1.96
C LEU A 27 15.88 -9.63 2.67
N GLU A 28 16.16 -8.51 2.02
CA GLU A 28 15.70 -7.19 2.42
C GLU A 28 14.64 -6.71 1.43
N GLN A 29 13.51 -6.27 1.95
CA GLN A 29 12.46 -5.61 1.19
C GLN A 29 12.50 -4.12 1.53
N ARG A 30 12.62 -3.30 0.49
CA ARG A 30 12.45 -1.85 0.57
C ARG A 30 11.41 -1.40 -0.43
N ALA A 31 10.40 -0.66 0.04
CA ALA A 31 9.35 -0.14 -0.81
C ALA A 31 8.82 1.18 -0.27
N SER A 32 8.27 2.01 -1.14
CA SER A 32 7.53 3.21 -0.75
C SER A 32 6.11 3.18 -1.29
N ALA A 33 5.20 3.85 -0.58
CA ALA A 33 3.83 4.05 -1.00
C ALA A 33 3.50 5.55 -0.89
N PRO A 34 3.33 6.27 -2.01
CA PRO A 34 2.83 7.63 -1.94
C PRO A 34 1.41 7.65 -1.36
N SER A 35 1.00 8.81 -0.86
CA SER A 35 -0.41 9.06 -0.53
C SER A 35 -1.29 8.71 -1.74
N GLN A 36 -2.38 7.99 -1.48
CA GLN A 36 -3.22 7.42 -2.54
C GLN A 36 -4.69 7.30 -2.12
N ILE A 37 -5.54 7.15 -3.13
CA ILE A 37 -6.96 6.85 -2.98
C ILE A 37 -7.24 5.51 -3.67
N LEU A 38 -7.71 4.52 -2.92
CA LEU A 38 -8.25 3.28 -3.48
C LEU A 38 -9.75 3.45 -3.71
N ILE A 39 -10.17 3.42 -4.96
CA ILE A 39 -11.59 3.47 -5.34
C ILE A 39 -12.01 2.07 -5.75
N THR A 40 -13.04 1.56 -5.08
CA THR A 40 -13.71 0.31 -5.42
C THR A 40 -15.16 0.60 -5.75
N THR A 41 -15.60 0.21 -6.95
CA THR A 41 -16.98 0.38 -7.42
C THR A 41 -17.58 -0.99 -7.67
N VAL A 42 -18.80 -1.19 -7.17
CA VAL A 42 -19.61 -2.38 -7.43
C VAL A 42 -20.91 -1.92 -8.07
N ASP A 43 -21.17 -2.37 -9.29
CA ASP A 43 -22.38 -2.04 -10.03
C ASP A 43 -22.91 -3.23 -10.84
N ALA A 44 -23.92 -3.00 -11.68
CA ALA A 44 -24.53 -4.05 -12.49
C ALA A 44 -23.57 -4.72 -13.50
N ASN A 45 -22.44 -4.09 -13.82
CA ASN A 45 -21.40 -4.61 -14.71
C ASN A 45 -20.31 -5.38 -13.94
N GLY A 46 -20.31 -5.33 -12.61
CA GLY A 46 -19.39 -6.10 -11.75
C GLY A 46 -18.56 -5.24 -10.81
N LEU A 47 -17.30 -5.65 -10.59
CA LEU A 47 -16.34 -5.03 -9.68
C LEU A 47 -15.26 -4.30 -10.49
N ALA A 48 -15.02 -3.04 -10.16
CA ALA A 48 -13.88 -2.28 -10.64
C ALA A 48 -13.08 -1.73 -9.45
N GLY A 49 -11.76 -1.77 -9.55
CA GLY A 49 -10.84 -1.21 -8.56
C GLY A 49 -9.73 -0.44 -9.26
N HIS A 50 -9.40 0.75 -8.76
CA HIS A 50 -8.23 1.49 -9.22
C HIS A 50 -7.66 2.35 -8.11
N VAL A 51 -6.36 2.60 -8.20
CA VAL A 51 -5.60 3.45 -7.29
C VAL A 51 -5.32 4.77 -8.00
N GLN A 52 -5.61 5.88 -7.35
CA GLN A 52 -5.27 7.22 -7.82
C GLN A 52 -4.26 7.87 -6.87
N PRO A 53 -3.35 8.73 -7.38
CA PRO A 53 -2.51 9.56 -6.53
C PRO A 53 -3.36 10.40 -5.57
N GLY A 54 -2.96 10.46 -4.31
CA GLY A 54 -3.56 11.29 -3.28
C GLY A 54 -2.63 12.44 -2.90
N GLU A 55 -3.17 13.44 -2.22
CA GLU A 55 -2.35 14.51 -1.63
C GLU A 55 -1.64 14.01 -0.37
N GLY A 56 -0.34 14.26 -0.27
CA GLY A 56 0.45 13.98 0.93
C GLY A 56 1.85 13.50 0.62
N GLU A 57 2.49 12.95 1.63
CA GLU A 57 3.85 12.41 1.56
C GLU A 57 3.80 10.90 1.22
N GLU A 58 4.96 10.25 1.22
CA GLU A 58 5.09 8.80 1.07
C GLU A 58 5.35 8.09 2.40
N ALA A 59 4.86 6.86 2.49
CA ALA A 59 5.22 5.91 3.53
C ALA A 59 6.39 5.02 3.06
N LEU A 60 7.29 4.67 3.97
CA LEU A 60 8.47 3.84 3.68
C LEU A 60 8.40 2.52 4.45
N LEU A 61 8.54 1.42 3.72
CA LEU A 61 8.59 0.07 4.25
C LEU A 61 10.01 -0.47 4.12
N VAL A 62 10.57 -0.92 5.24
CA VAL A 62 11.83 -1.66 5.29
C VAL A 62 11.61 -2.91 6.15
N SER A 63 11.92 -4.08 5.58
CA SER A 63 11.74 -5.34 6.31
C SER A 63 12.77 -6.38 5.90
N ARG A 64 12.96 -7.37 6.77
CA ARG A 64 13.80 -8.54 6.52
C ARG A 64 12.92 -9.78 6.44
N LEU A 65 13.17 -10.59 5.41
CA LEU A 65 12.51 -11.86 5.20
C LEU A 65 13.52 -12.97 5.49
N ALA A 66 13.16 -13.91 6.36
CA ALA A 66 13.93 -15.10 6.66
C ALA A 66 13.29 -16.30 5.95
N LEU A 67 14.01 -16.86 4.97
CA LEU A 67 13.56 -18.00 4.17
C LEU A 67 13.79 -19.31 4.92
N ALA A 68 12.76 -20.14 4.94
CA ALA A 68 12.82 -21.52 5.39
C ALA A 68 13.12 -22.49 4.22
N ASP A 69 13.56 -23.70 4.55
CA ASP A 69 13.89 -24.74 3.57
C ASP A 69 12.69 -25.20 2.73
N ASP A 70 11.48 -25.04 3.27
CA ASP A 70 10.23 -25.38 2.59
C ASP A 70 9.72 -24.27 1.65
N GLY A 71 10.51 -23.20 1.46
CA GLY A 71 10.15 -22.04 0.64
C GLY A 71 9.18 -21.07 1.31
N SER A 72 8.78 -21.33 2.55
CA SER A 72 8.06 -20.34 3.36
C SER A 72 9.02 -19.30 3.91
N PHE A 73 8.47 -18.18 4.39
CA PHE A 73 9.28 -17.14 5.01
C PHE A 73 8.55 -16.45 6.15
N ASP A 74 9.34 -16.04 7.14
CA ASP A 74 8.93 -15.09 8.17
C ASP A 74 9.45 -13.70 7.82
N GLN A 75 8.70 -12.67 8.18
CA GLN A 75 9.04 -11.28 7.90
C GLN A 75 8.86 -10.42 9.14
N SER A 76 9.79 -9.50 9.38
CA SER A 76 9.66 -8.43 10.36
C SER A 76 10.27 -7.15 9.82
N GLY A 77 9.76 -6.01 10.28
CA GLY A 77 10.19 -4.73 9.76
C GLY A 77 9.43 -3.55 10.33
N THR A 78 9.59 -2.44 9.63
CA THR A 78 8.99 -1.16 10.00
C THR A 78 8.33 -0.48 8.82
N ILE A 79 7.25 0.24 9.09
CA ILE A 79 6.62 1.18 8.16
C ILE A 79 6.67 2.57 8.77
N GLU A 80 7.36 3.51 8.13
CA GLU A 80 7.35 4.92 8.52
C GLU A 80 6.33 5.67 7.67
N PHE A 81 5.28 6.22 8.28
CA PHE A 81 4.23 6.97 7.57
C PHE A 81 4.52 8.47 7.48
N ALA A 82 5.43 8.96 8.33
CA ALA A 82 5.97 10.31 8.36
C ALA A 82 7.19 10.32 9.30
N PRO A 83 8.09 11.33 9.22
CA PRO A 83 9.27 11.40 10.09
C PRO A 83 8.94 11.20 11.58
N GLY A 84 9.45 10.11 12.17
CA GLY A 84 9.23 9.76 13.58
C GLY A 84 7.85 9.17 13.90
N HIS A 85 7.10 8.75 12.89
CA HIS A 85 5.84 8.00 13.01
C HIS A 85 6.02 6.63 12.38
N VAL A 86 6.67 5.75 13.15
CA VAL A 86 7.13 4.43 12.72
C VAL A 86 6.28 3.35 13.37
N LEU A 87 5.80 2.40 12.58
CA LEU A 87 5.09 1.20 13.02
C LEU A 87 6.02 0.00 12.91
N ALA A 88 6.13 -0.82 13.95
CA ALA A 88 6.88 -2.07 13.93
C ALA A 88 5.93 -3.26 13.78
N PHE A 89 6.33 -4.25 13.00
CA PHE A 89 5.52 -5.43 12.75
C PHE A 89 6.35 -6.70 12.61
N ARG A 90 5.68 -7.85 12.81
CA ARG A 90 6.21 -9.18 12.50
C ARG A 90 5.14 -10.09 11.92
N SER A 91 5.57 -11.16 11.26
CA SER A 91 4.66 -12.13 10.65
C SER A 91 3.88 -12.96 11.66
N VAL A 92 2.62 -13.22 11.31
CA VAL A 92 1.74 -14.15 11.98
C VAL A 92 1.71 -15.43 11.16
N GLY A 93 2.66 -16.31 11.46
CA GLY A 93 2.84 -17.57 10.74
C GLY A 93 3.58 -17.41 9.40
N PRO A 94 3.93 -18.55 8.78
CA PRO A 94 4.75 -18.57 7.57
C PRO A 94 3.98 -18.04 6.37
N ALA A 95 4.54 -17.02 5.70
CA ALA A 95 4.07 -16.56 4.40
C ALA A 95 4.68 -17.41 3.29
N ARG A 96 4.02 -17.45 2.13
CA ARG A 96 4.45 -18.25 0.98
C ARG A 96 4.29 -17.47 -0.31
N LEU A 97 5.17 -17.77 -1.25
CA LEU A 97 5.11 -17.32 -2.64
C LEU A 97 4.72 -18.49 -3.53
N GLY A 98 3.77 -18.24 -4.42
CA GLY A 98 3.27 -19.20 -5.39
C GLY A 98 3.31 -18.66 -6.81
N ARG A 99 2.78 -19.47 -7.73
CA ARG A 99 2.56 -19.06 -9.13
C ARG A 99 1.52 -17.93 -9.18
N SER A 100 1.73 -16.99 -10.07
CA SER A 100 0.73 -16.01 -10.47
C SER A 100 0.07 -16.46 -11.78
N PRO A 101 -1.17 -16.01 -12.08
CA PRO A 101 -1.74 -16.11 -13.42
C PRO A 101 -0.89 -15.43 -14.51
N ASP A 102 -0.11 -14.41 -14.13
CA ASP A 102 0.94 -13.85 -14.99
C ASP A 102 2.24 -14.65 -14.80
N PRO A 103 2.78 -15.31 -15.85
CA PRO A 103 3.96 -16.15 -15.74
C PRO A 103 5.24 -15.39 -15.37
N HIS A 104 5.27 -14.07 -15.49
CA HIS A 104 6.41 -13.22 -15.12
C HIS A 104 6.34 -12.69 -13.69
N LEU A 105 5.28 -13.08 -12.95
CA LEU A 105 5.05 -12.68 -11.57
C LEU A 105 4.98 -13.91 -10.66
N ARG A 106 5.41 -13.71 -9.43
CA ARG A 106 5.09 -14.57 -8.29
C ARG A 106 4.08 -13.86 -7.42
N HIS A 107 3.14 -14.60 -6.87
CA HIS A 107 2.05 -14.06 -6.04
C HIS A 107 2.16 -14.61 -4.62
N GLY A 108 2.09 -13.73 -3.63
CA GLY A 108 2.10 -14.11 -2.23
C GLY A 108 1.09 -13.33 -1.41
N ALA A 109 0.85 -13.82 -0.19
CA ALA A 109 0.10 -13.13 0.82
C ALA A 109 0.75 -13.34 2.19
N ALA A 110 0.69 -12.32 3.04
CA ALA A 110 1.20 -12.36 4.40
C ALA A 110 0.24 -11.65 5.36
N VAL A 111 0.26 -12.07 6.62
CA VAL A 111 -0.42 -11.37 7.71
C VAL A 111 0.63 -10.99 8.73
N TRP A 112 0.61 -9.74 9.17
CA TRP A 112 1.52 -9.22 10.17
C TRP A 112 0.76 -8.73 11.40
N GLU A 113 1.34 -8.95 12.56
CA GLU A 113 0.93 -8.38 13.83
C GLU A 113 1.74 -7.11 14.09
N VAL A 114 1.05 -6.07 14.55
CA VAL A 114 1.67 -4.83 14.99
C VAL A 114 2.25 -5.02 16.39
N GLU A 115 3.54 -4.75 16.55
CA GLU A 115 4.26 -4.88 17.82
C GLU A 115 4.36 -3.56 18.60
N GLY A 116 3.82 -2.49 18.02
CA GLY A 116 3.91 -1.13 18.54
C GLY A 116 4.60 -0.21 17.55
N GLY A 117 5.28 0.81 18.08
CA GLY A 117 5.91 1.82 17.24
C GLY A 117 6.28 3.09 17.99
N GLU A 118 6.54 4.12 17.21
CA GLU A 118 6.96 5.45 17.64
C GLU A 118 5.97 6.52 17.20
N GLY A 119 6.05 7.68 17.84
CA GLY A 119 5.16 8.80 17.55
C GLY A 119 3.68 8.41 17.69
N GLN A 120 2.91 8.54 16.61
CA GLN A 120 1.49 8.18 16.57
C GLN A 120 1.24 6.71 16.93
N PHE A 121 2.19 5.82 16.64
CA PHE A 121 2.04 4.38 16.81
C PHE A 121 2.60 3.85 18.13
N ARG A 122 2.93 4.74 19.09
CA ARG A 122 3.39 4.31 20.41
C ARG A 122 2.31 3.47 21.11
N GLY A 123 2.65 2.22 21.42
CA GLY A 123 1.74 1.25 22.02
C GLY A 123 0.64 0.76 21.08
N ALA A 124 0.80 0.94 19.77
CA ALA A 124 -0.16 0.47 18.78
C ALA A 124 -0.27 -1.06 18.78
N GLN A 125 -1.46 -1.55 18.43
CA GLN A 125 -1.73 -2.97 18.22
C GLN A 125 -2.60 -3.12 16.96
N GLY A 126 -2.71 -4.32 16.42
CA GLY A 126 -3.55 -4.57 15.25
C GLY A 126 -2.89 -5.52 14.27
N ARG A 127 -3.42 -5.52 13.03
CA ARG A 127 -2.94 -6.39 11.97
C ARG A 127 -2.84 -5.66 10.64
N ILE A 128 -1.90 -6.13 9.84
CA ILE A 128 -1.73 -5.73 8.44
C ILE A 128 -1.84 -7.00 7.60
N THR A 129 -2.62 -6.95 6.53
CA THR A 129 -2.62 -7.98 5.51
C THR A 129 -1.92 -7.44 4.27
N SER A 130 -1.00 -8.23 3.73
CA SER A 130 -0.26 -7.95 2.50
C SER A 130 -0.67 -8.97 1.43
N ASN A 131 -0.91 -8.47 0.22
CA ASN A 131 -1.19 -9.27 -0.96
C ASN A 131 -0.38 -8.68 -2.12
N PHE A 132 0.60 -9.43 -2.60
CA PHE A 132 1.73 -8.84 -3.32
C PHE A 132 2.24 -9.67 -4.48
N PHE A 133 2.85 -8.99 -5.45
CA PHE A 133 3.52 -9.58 -6.58
C PHE A 133 5.00 -9.25 -6.58
N ILE A 134 5.82 -10.22 -7.00
CA ILE A 134 7.25 -10.04 -7.26
C ILE A 134 7.52 -10.41 -8.72
N SER A 135 8.17 -9.52 -9.48
CA SER A 135 8.59 -9.80 -10.85
C SER A 135 9.86 -10.67 -10.92
N ASP A 136 10.17 -11.18 -12.11
CA ASP A 136 11.44 -11.85 -12.40
C ASP A 136 12.68 -10.95 -12.20
N THR A 137 12.49 -9.63 -12.14
CA THR A 137 13.52 -8.62 -11.86
C THR A 137 13.56 -8.20 -10.39
N ASN A 138 12.85 -8.90 -9.51
CA ASN A 138 12.69 -8.63 -8.07
C ASN A 138 12.00 -7.28 -7.75
N GLU A 139 11.19 -6.77 -8.67
CA GLU A 139 10.33 -5.61 -8.42
C GLU A 139 9.10 -6.06 -7.66
N LEU A 140 8.78 -5.32 -6.60
CA LEU A 140 7.70 -5.60 -5.68
C LEU A 140 6.53 -4.64 -5.92
N THR A 141 5.33 -5.19 -6.01
CA THR A 141 4.07 -4.45 -5.80
C THR A 141 3.31 -5.12 -4.67
N ASP A 142 3.12 -4.41 -3.55
CA ASP A 142 2.57 -4.96 -2.33
C ASP A 142 1.34 -4.16 -1.88
N ASN A 143 0.18 -4.80 -1.89
CA ASN A 143 -1.09 -4.17 -1.51
C ASN A 143 -1.37 -4.45 -0.04
N HIS A 144 -1.28 -3.40 0.77
CA HIS A 144 -1.52 -3.45 2.20
C HIS A 144 -2.94 -3.05 2.54
N PHE A 145 -3.49 -3.72 3.54
CA PHE A 145 -4.64 -3.25 4.29
C PHE A 145 -4.33 -3.38 5.78
N GLY A 146 -4.32 -2.25 6.49
CA GLY A 146 -4.03 -2.21 7.92
C GLY A 146 -5.25 -1.79 8.73
N LEU A 147 -5.48 -2.48 9.85
CA LEU A 147 -6.40 -2.08 10.91
C LEU A 147 -5.58 -1.98 12.21
N ILE A 148 -5.28 -0.75 12.61
CA ILE A 148 -4.37 -0.43 13.71
C ILE A 148 -5.14 0.31 14.80
N PHE A 149 -4.97 -0.12 16.04
CA PHE A 149 -5.48 0.56 17.22
C PHE A 149 -4.37 1.39 17.86
N VAL A 150 -4.61 2.69 18.02
CA VAL A 150 -3.67 3.63 18.66
C VAL A 150 -4.34 4.33 19.85
N ALA A 151 -3.54 5.01 20.69
CA ALA A 151 -4.08 5.86 21.74
C ALA A 151 -4.97 6.97 21.15
N ARG A 152 -6.08 7.32 21.82
CA ARG A 152 -7.04 8.32 21.30
C ARG A 152 -6.42 9.67 20.95
N ALA A 153 -5.47 10.15 21.75
CA ALA A 153 -4.75 11.41 21.49
C ALA A 153 -3.88 11.36 20.22
N ALA A 154 -3.48 10.17 19.77
CA ALA A 154 -2.69 9.95 18.57
C ALA A 154 -3.56 9.78 17.32
N ALA A 155 -4.78 9.23 17.45
CA ALA A 155 -5.69 9.05 16.32
C ALA A 155 -6.22 10.36 15.72
N THR A 156 -6.15 11.47 16.45
CA THR A 156 -6.63 12.79 16.01
C THR A 156 -5.67 13.51 15.07
N HIS A 157 -4.79 12.81 14.34
CA HIS A 157 -4.04 13.40 13.23
C HIS A 157 -5.04 13.79 12.13
N ALA A 158 -5.64 14.97 12.27
CA ALA A 158 -6.40 15.59 11.21
C ALA A 158 -5.38 15.92 10.13
N PRO A 159 -5.56 15.46 8.87
CA PRO A 159 -4.73 15.95 7.79
C PRO A 159 -4.75 17.48 7.88
N LYS A 160 -3.58 18.12 7.93
CA LYS A 160 -3.50 19.54 7.63
C LYS A 160 -3.90 19.64 6.16
N ALA A 161 -5.21 19.70 5.92
CA ALA A 161 -5.76 20.04 4.63
C ALA A 161 -5.13 21.38 4.27
N ARG A 162 -4.10 21.36 3.41
CA ARG A 162 -3.65 22.56 2.73
C ARG A 162 -4.82 22.91 1.82
N THR A 163 -5.69 23.74 2.37
CA THR A 163 -6.88 24.34 1.75
C THR A 163 -8.05 23.39 1.46
N ARG A 164 -8.93 23.25 2.45
CA ARG A 164 -10.38 23.23 2.19
C ARG A 164 -10.78 24.55 1.50
N ALA A 165 -10.95 24.57 0.18
CA ALA A 165 -11.92 25.40 -0.58
C ALA A 165 -11.71 25.22 -2.10
N PRO A 166 -12.78 24.96 -2.88
CA PRO A 166 -13.82 25.99 -3.03
C PRO A 166 -15.25 25.55 -2.73
N LEU A 167 -15.53 24.56 -1.87
CA LEU A 167 -16.92 24.34 -1.42
C LEU A 167 -17.45 25.39 -0.42
N ARG A 168 -16.66 26.41 -0.09
CA ARG A 168 -16.99 27.48 0.86
C ARG A 168 -16.97 28.89 0.27
N ARG A 169 -17.06 29.04 -1.06
CA ARG A 169 -17.18 30.37 -1.73
C ARG A 169 -18.52 30.66 -2.40
N GLN A 170 -19.50 29.78 -2.25
CA GLN A 170 -20.88 30.14 -2.59
C GLN A 170 -21.72 29.86 -1.36
N GLY A 171 -22.31 30.90 -0.78
CA GLY A 171 -23.18 30.81 0.41
C GLY A 171 -24.49 30.09 0.10
N ILE A 172 -24.40 28.82 -0.31
CA ILE A 172 -25.51 28.05 -0.82
C ILE A 172 -26.05 27.20 0.32
N ARG A 173 -27.15 27.68 0.91
CA ARG A 173 -28.04 26.90 1.77
C ARG A 173 -28.92 25.97 0.92
N GLU A 174 -28.34 25.16 0.06
CA GLU A 174 -29.13 24.21 -0.74
C GLU A 174 -28.95 22.80 -0.23
N THR A 175 -30.07 22.10 -0.16
CA THR A 175 -30.09 20.68 0.20
C THR A 175 -29.44 19.85 -0.90
N TRP A 176 -28.86 18.69 -0.55
CA TRP A 176 -28.16 17.77 -1.48
C TRP A 176 -28.97 17.40 -2.75
N ALA A 177 -30.29 17.54 -2.74
CA ALA A 177 -31.14 17.32 -3.90
C ALA A 177 -31.12 18.49 -4.92
N GLN A 178 -30.92 19.72 -4.45
CA GLN A 178 -30.78 20.91 -5.29
C GLN A 178 -29.39 21.01 -5.89
N PHE A 179 -28.34 20.70 -5.11
CA PHE A 179 -26.96 20.71 -5.60
C PHE A 179 -26.76 19.78 -6.81
N ARG A 180 -27.31 18.56 -6.77
CA ARG A 180 -27.29 17.61 -7.91
C ARG A 180 -27.98 18.10 -9.19
N ARG A 181 -28.77 19.16 -9.11
CA ARG A 181 -29.46 19.77 -10.25
C ARG A 181 -28.86 21.13 -10.62
N SER A 182 -27.81 21.55 -9.94
CA SER A 182 -27.13 22.82 -10.19
C SER A 182 -26.07 22.66 -11.27
N SER A 183 -25.82 23.73 -12.04
CA SER A 183 -24.73 23.74 -13.02
C SER A 183 -23.36 23.52 -12.37
N ALA A 184 -23.20 23.85 -11.08
CA ALA A 184 -21.97 23.57 -10.34
C ALA A 184 -21.68 22.08 -10.15
N PHE A 185 -22.71 21.22 -10.14
CA PHE A 185 -22.53 19.77 -10.13
C PHE A 185 -22.15 19.25 -11.52
N GLU A 186 -22.71 19.83 -12.59
CA GLU A 186 -22.30 19.52 -13.97
C GLU A 186 -20.86 19.99 -14.24
N ASP A 187 -20.47 21.18 -13.76
CA ASP A 187 -19.10 21.68 -13.85
C ASP A 187 -18.11 20.79 -13.08
N LEU A 188 -18.51 20.30 -11.89
CA LEU A 188 -17.74 19.32 -11.11
C LEU A 188 -17.59 17.99 -11.85
N LEU A 189 -18.67 17.49 -12.46
CA LEU A 189 -18.64 16.27 -13.26
C LEU A 189 -17.81 16.45 -14.53
N ALA A 190 -17.85 17.62 -15.17
CA ALA A 190 -17.04 17.96 -16.33
C ALA A 190 -15.56 18.10 -15.97
N GLU A 191 -15.22 18.68 -14.81
CA GLU A 191 -13.87 18.64 -14.26
C GLU A 191 -13.44 17.19 -14.03
N CYS A 192 -14.24 16.35 -13.39
CA CYS A 192 -13.94 14.92 -13.25
C CYS A 192 -13.80 14.21 -14.60
N ALA A 193 -14.60 14.57 -15.61
CA ALA A 193 -14.55 13.99 -16.94
C ALA A 193 -13.31 14.43 -17.73
N LEU A 194 -12.73 15.60 -17.47
CA LEU A 194 -11.44 16.01 -18.04
C LEU A 194 -10.27 15.15 -17.53
N TRP A 195 -10.42 14.46 -16.39
CA TRP A 195 -9.50 13.41 -15.92
C TRP A 195 -9.82 12.01 -16.47
N THR A 196 -10.93 11.84 -17.22
CA THR A 196 -11.31 10.57 -17.87
C THR A 196 -10.81 10.44 -19.31
N ALA A 197 -9.95 11.34 -19.78
CA ALA A 197 -9.18 11.08 -20.99
C ALA A 197 -8.46 9.72 -20.83
N PRO A 198 -8.61 8.77 -21.77
CA PRO A 198 -7.96 7.47 -21.65
C PRO A 198 -6.46 7.69 -21.58
N TRP A 199 -5.86 7.35 -20.43
CA TRP A 199 -4.43 7.26 -20.30
C TRP A 199 -3.93 6.20 -21.28
N THR A 200 -3.30 6.63 -22.37
CA THR A 200 -2.48 5.77 -23.21
C THR A 200 -1.26 5.37 -22.39
N GLY A 201 -1.05 4.06 -22.19
CA GLY A 201 -0.05 3.51 -21.28
C GLY A 201 1.37 4.09 -21.40
N PHE A 202 2.18 3.83 -20.38
CA PHE A 202 3.58 4.23 -20.32
C PHE A 202 4.34 3.88 -21.62
N GLN A 203 5.04 4.88 -22.17
CA GLN A 203 6.27 4.62 -22.90
C GLN A 203 7.29 4.04 -21.92
N PRO A 204 8.04 2.98 -22.30
CA PRO A 204 9.10 2.46 -21.46
C PRO A 204 10.16 3.54 -21.22
N TYR A 205 10.52 3.71 -19.95
CA TYR A 205 11.70 4.48 -19.55
C TYR A 205 12.93 3.76 -20.12
N GLN A 206 13.49 4.28 -21.21
CA GLN A 206 14.80 3.88 -21.71
C GLN A 206 15.85 4.76 -21.03
N ASP A 207 16.54 4.21 -20.04
CA ASP A 207 17.93 4.61 -19.82
C ASP A 207 18.82 3.52 -20.42
N HIS A 208 19.45 3.88 -21.53
CA HIS A 208 20.66 3.23 -21.99
C HIS A 208 21.78 3.63 -21.01
N ASP A 209 22.57 2.64 -20.59
CA ASP A 209 23.79 2.74 -19.78
C ASP A 209 23.64 2.37 -18.30
N CYS A 210 23.49 1.06 -18.06
CA CYS A 210 24.15 0.33 -16.97
C CYS A 210 24.04 -1.17 -17.28
N ALA A 211 24.65 -1.57 -18.39
CA ALA A 211 24.93 -2.97 -18.68
C ALA A 211 26.36 -3.25 -18.26
N GLU A 212 26.56 -3.59 -16.98
CA GLU A 212 27.60 -4.51 -16.51
C GLU A 212 27.46 -4.70 -14.99
N GLU A 213 27.64 -5.95 -14.56
CA GLU A 213 27.50 -6.44 -13.18
C GLU A 213 26.09 -6.35 -12.60
N PHE A 214 25.38 -7.49 -12.55
CA PHE A 214 24.84 -8.09 -11.32
C PHE A 214 23.93 -9.25 -11.72
N ALA A 215 24.44 -10.48 -11.58
CA ALA A 215 23.65 -11.71 -11.72
C ALA A 215 22.72 -11.86 -10.50
N VAL A 216 21.59 -11.13 -10.45
CA VAL A 216 20.60 -11.19 -9.34
C VAL A 216 19.34 -11.98 -9.68
N GLY A 217 19.29 -12.61 -10.87
CA GLY A 217 18.11 -13.36 -11.34
C GLY A 217 17.84 -14.70 -10.65
N ALA A 218 18.58 -15.07 -9.60
CA ALA A 218 18.62 -16.44 -9.09
C ALA A 218 17.98 -16.68 -7.71
N VAL A 219 17.63 -15.63 -6.94
CA VAL A 219 17.21 -15.81 -5.53
C VAL A 219 15.99 -16.72 -5.38
N TRP A 220 15.06 -16.63 -6.33
CA TRP A 220 13.79 -17.35 -6.28
C TRP A 220 13.67 -18.47 -7.32
N ARG A 221 14.54 -18.50 -8.34
CA ARG A 221 14.49 -19.52 -9.42
C ARG A 221 14.70 -20.94 -8.90
N ASP A 222 15.47 -21.08 -7.82
CA ASP A 222 15.86 -22.38 -7.30
C ASP A 222 14.90 -22.94 -6.23
N PHE A 223 13.84 -22.21 -5.87
CA PHE A 223 12.84 -22.70 -4.92
C PHE A 223 11.69 -23.42 -5.63
N PRO A 224 11.32 -24.65 -5.19
CA PRO A 224 10.32 -25.46 -5.87
C PRO A 224 8.95 -24.78 -5.87
N TYR A 225 8.26 -24.84 -7.01
CA TYR A 225 6.84 -24.53 -7.08
C TYR A 225 6.08 -25.51 -6.21
N TYR A 226 5.28 -25.01 -5.27
CA TYR A 226 4.34 -25.85 -4.54
C TYR A 226 3.01 -25.86 -5.29
N ASP A 227 2.76 -26.93 -6.03
CA ASP A 227 1.42 -27.31 -6.45
C ASP A 227 0.79 -28.11 -5.28
N SER A 228 -0.38 -27.69 -4.82
CA SER A 228 -1.35 -28.62 -4.24
C SER A 228 -2.55 -28.66 -5.18
N PRO A 229 -3.09 -29.87 -5.43
CA PRO A 229 -4.07 -30.11 -6.49
C PRO A 229 -5.37 -29.31 -6.34
#